data_AF-A0A1F8PPT9-F1
#
_entry.id   AF-A0A1F8PPT9-F1
#
_cell.length_a   1.000
_cell.length_b   1.000
_cell.length_c   1.000
_cell.angle_alpha   90.00
_cell.angle_beta   90.00
_cell.angle_gamma   90.00
#
_symmetry.space_group_name_H-M   'P 1'
#
loop_
_entity.id
_entity.type
_entity.pdbx_description
1 polymer ?
#
loop_
_entity_poly.entity_id
_entity_poly.type
_entity_poly.pdbx_seq_one_letter_code
_entity_poly.pdbx_strand_id
1 'polypeptide(L)'
;MIQAQQQRLSLIQRLLGASEEVRAEIIKNEEGLIDADFFTLLGRLGQVSLANADQVSANQLAELQKELLSSTSFGKSLQDQAKEVEAAIASLREIGPELTREKLLNLVVETPNDTRLSVLVSLARPGMDYEFFQMLSERIDRARGDGRTRLIHLREQLLDLTREIDRQTEARVGQVQQLIASILQANDLEDAVQQVLPGVDELFMQVLAGEIDAARKQGNLERISRLRKIEDLIMEASTSPEIALIEDLLKAGSEQERRQILIDNRERTTPELIDALTNIIAQMDQAEDQQLAEEMKAVYRLVLRVSMESNLIQ
;
A
#
# COMPACT_ATOMS: atom_id res chain seq x y z
N MET A 1 -3.93 29.65 -9.64
CA MET A 1 -3.81 28.55 -8.65
C MET A 1 -3.95 29.04 -7.21
N ILE A 2 -3.14 30.01 -6.75
CA ILE A 2 -3.20 30.53 -5.36
C ILE A 2 -4.56 31.16 -5.01
N GLN A 3 -5.10 32.01 -5.88
CA GLN A 3 -6.39 32.70 -5.63
C GLN A 3 -7.57 31.73 -5.49
N ALA A 4 -7.59 30.66 -6.27
CA ALA A 4 -8.66 29.66 -6.23
C ALA A 4 -8.59 28.78 -4.96
N GLN A 5 -7.39 28.51 -4.43
CA GLN A 5 -7.25 27.85 -3.12
C GLN A 5 -7.68 28.77 -1.97
N GLN A 6 -7.35 30.07 -2.04
CA GLN A 6 -7.78 31.05 -1.04
C GLN A 6 -9.31 31.18 -0.99
N GLN A 7 -9.97 31.18 -2.15
CA GLN A 7 -11.43 31.18 -2.23
C GLN A 7 -12.05 29.93 -1.59
N ARG A 8 -11.53 28.74 -1.90
CA ARG A 8 -12.01 27.48 -1.28
C ARG A 8 -11.78 27.46 0.23
N LEU A 9 -10.63 27.94 0.71
CA LEU A 9 -10.36 28.06 2.14
C LEU A 9 -11.33 29.02 2.84
N SER A 10 -11.59 30.18 2.22
CA SER A 10 -12.55 31.16 2.74
C SER A 10 -13.98 30.59 2.75
N LEU A 11 -14.36 29.81 1.75
CA LEU A 11 -15.63 29.10 1.72
C LEU A 11 -15.74 28.10 2.88
N ILE A 12 -14.71 27.28 3.13
CA ILE A 12 -14.69 26.34 4.28
C ILE A 12 -14.91 27.09 5.60
N GLN A 13 -14.19 28.20 5.83
CA GLN A 13 -14.32 28.99 7.05
C GLN A 13 -15.73 29.56 7.23
N ARG A 14 -16.35 30.05 6.15
CA ARG A 14 -17.73 30.55 6.20
C ARG A 14 -18.74 29.45 6.47
N LEU A 15 -18.57 28.28 5.87
CA LEU A 15 -19.45 27.13 6.10
C LEU A 15 -19.39 26.64 7.56
N LEU A 16 -18.20 26.58 8.14
CA LEU A 16 -18.00 26.20 9.55
C LEU A 16 -18.63 27.20 10.53
N GLY A 17 -18.57 28.49 10.21
CA GLY A 17 -19.16 29.56 11.03
C GLY A 17 -20.65 29.81 10.79
N ALA A 18 -21.25 29.22 9.76
CA ALA A 18 -22.65 29.40 9.40
C ALA A 18 -23.57 28.43 10.14
N SER A 19 -24.79 28.87 10.46
CA SER A 19 -25.90 28.00 10.86
C SER A 19 -26.34 27.11 9.69
N GLU A 20 -27.03 26.01 9.98
CA GLU A 20 -27.45 25.02 8.98
C GLU A 20 -28.24 25.63 7.80
N GLU A 21 -29.19 26.53 8.10
CA GLU A 21 -30.00 27.22 7.09
C GLU A 21 -29.16 28.13 6.18
N VAL A 22 -28.24 28.90 6.77
CA VAL A 22 -27.35 29.81 6.04
C VAL A 22 -26.32 29.01 5.25
N ARG A 23 -25.86 27.88 5.79
CA ARG A 23 -24.91 26.98 5.15
C ARG A 23 -25.51 26.37 3.88
N ALA A 24 -26.76 25.90 3.93
CA ALA A 24 -27.46 25.38 2.76
C ALA A 24 -27.57 26.42 1.63
N GLU A 25 -27.81 27.69 1.97
CA GLU A 25 -27.84 28.79 1.01
C GLU A 25 -26.46 29.08 0.40
N ILE A 26 -25.41 29.12 1.23
CA ILE A 26 -24.03 29.29 0.77
C ILE A 26 -23.62 28.15 -0.17
N ILE A 27 -23.92 26.90 0.19
CA ILE A 27 -23.62 25.72 -0.62
C ILE A 27 -24.26 25.84 -2.00
N LYS A 28 -25.54 26.24 -2.06
CA LYS A 28 -26.26 26.38 -3.32
C LYS A 28 -25.69 27.49 -4.21
N ASN A 29 -25.30 28.61 -3.61
CA ASN A 29 -24.77 29.77 -4.34
C ASN A 29 -23.34 29.56 -4.84
N GLU A 30 -22.56 28.74 -4.12
CA GLU A 30 -21.13 28.54 -4.39
C GLU A 30 -20.80 27.09 -4.73
N GLU A 31 -21.77 26.31 -5.20
CA GLU A 31 -21.60 24.89 -5.52
C GLU A 31 -20.47 24.65 -6.54
N GLY A 32 -20.25 25.60 -7.46
CA GLY A 32 -19.16 25.54 -8.44
C GLY A 32 -17.75 25.60 -7.84
N LEU A 33 -17.60 25.97 -6.56
CA LEU A 33 -16.33 25.92 -5.83
C LEU A 33 -16.15 24.62 -5.04
N ILE A 34 -17.18 23.77 -4.97
CA ILE A 34 -17.19 22.52 -4.22
C ILE A 34 -16.85 21.37 -5.16
N ASP A 35 -15.56 21.23 -5.46
CA ASP A 35 -14.98 20.26 -6.38
C ASP A 35 -13.97 19.33 -5.69
N ALA A 36 -13.22 18.55 -6.47
CA ALA A 36 -12.22 17.62 -5.96
C ALA A 36 -11.19 18.33 -5.06
N ASP A 37 -10.68 19.47 -5.52
CA ASP A 37 -9.69 20.28 -4.78
C ASP A 37 -10.26 20.77 -3.45
N PHE A 38 -11.55 21.14 -3.41
CA PHE A 38 -12.22 21.54 -2.19
C PHE A 38 -12.27 20.40 -1.17
N PHE A 39 -12.71 19.21 -1.57
CA PHE A 39 -12.78 18.05 -0.68
C PHE A 39 -11.38 17.60 -0.22
N THR A 40 -10.37 17.64 -1.09
CA THR A 40 -8.98 17.37 -0.70
C THR A 40 -8.47 18.37 0.34
N LEU A 41 -8.76 19.67 0.15
CA LEU A 41 -8.40 20.71 1.12
C LEU A 41 -9.10 20.49 2.47
N LEU A 42 -10.40 20.19 2.45
CA LEU A 42 -11.20 19.94 3.64
C LEU A 42 -10.67 18.73 4.44
N GLY A 43 -10.36 17.62 3.75
CA GLY A 43 -9.79 16.43 4.37
C GLY A 43 -8.42 16.69 5.00
N ARG A 44 -7.55 17.43 4.30
CA ARG A 44 -6.23 17.81 4.83
C ARG A 44 -6.35 18.66 6.09
N LEU A 45 -7.29 19.61 6.14
CA LEU A 45 -7.52 20.41 7.33
C LEU A 45 -7.98 19.55 8.51
N GLY A 46 -8.88 18.59 8.28
CA GLY A 46 -9.30 17.64 9.31
C GLY A 46 -8.15 16.81 9.86
N GLN A 47 -7.28 16.30 8.97
CA GLN A 47 -6.10 15.53 9.37
C GLN A 47 -5.09 16.37 10.19
N VAL A 48 -4.88 17.64 9.81
CA VAL A 48 -4.03 18.57 10.57
C VAL A 48 -4.63 18.87 11.95
N SER A 49 -5.95 19.04 12.07
CA SER A 49 -6.62 19.22 13.36
C SER A 49 -6.44 18.01 14.28
N LEU A 50 -6.59 16.78 13.74
CA LEU A 50 -6.33 15.55 14.50
C LEU A 50 -4.87 15.45 14.97
N ALA A 51 -3.90 15.77 14.10
CA ALA A 51 -2.48 15.76 14.45
C ALA A 51 -2.12 16.76 15.56
N ASN A 52 -2.84 17.88 15.64
CA ASN A 52 -2.69 18.89 16.68
C ASN A 52 -3.54 18.62 17.95
N ALA A 53 -4.15 17.43 18.06
CA ALA A 53 -5.08 17.05 19.14
C ALA A 53 -6.30 17.97 19.30
N ASP A 54 -6.67 18.72 18.25
CA ASP A 54 -7.88 19.54 18.22
C ASP A 54 -9.08 18.71 17.73
N GLN A 55 -9.63 17.93 18.66
CA GLN A 55 -10.75 17.04 18.38
C GLN A 55 -12.03 17.79 18.00
N VAL A 56 -12.21 19.01 18.51
CA VAL A 56 -13.42 19.81 18.25
C VAL A 56 -13.45 20.25 16.80
N SER A 57 -12.37 20.84 16.31
CA SER A 57 -12.26 21.26 14.91
C SER A 57 -12.30 20.06 13.96
N ALA A 58 -11.63 18.95 14.32
CA ALA A 58 -11.67 17.73 13.52
C ALA A 58 -13.11 17.19 13.35
N ASN A 59 -13.89 17.15 14.42
CA ASN A 59 -15.28 16.70 14.38
C ASN A 59 -16.17 17.66 13.55
N GLN A 60 -15.99 18.97 13.69
CA GLN A 60 -16.74 19.96 12.91
C GLN A 60 -16.46 19.85 11.40
N LEU A 61 -15.19 19.66 11.04
CA LEU A 61 -14.76 19.46 9.65
C LEU A 61 -15.34 18.15 9.07
N ALA A 62 -15.37 17.08 9.87
CA ALA A 62 -15.93 15.80 9.46
C ALA A 62 -17.46 15.87 9.24
N GLU A 63 -18.20 16.54 10.13
CA GLU A 63 -19.64 16.76 9.95
C GLU A 63 -19.94 17.62 8.71
N LEU A 64 -19.18 18.71 8.50
CA LEU A 64 -19.30 19.51 7.29
C LEU A 64 -19.02 18.67 6.04
N GLN A 65 -17.98 17.84 6.05
CA GLN A 65 -17.68 16.95 4.93
C GLN A 65 -18.85 16.00 4.63
N LYS A 66 -19.44 15.39 5.66
CA LYS A 66 -20.58 14.48 5.54
C LYS A 66 -21.84 15.18 4.99
N GLU A 67 -22.10 16.40 5.45
CA GLU A 67 -23.18 17.23 4.92
C GLU A 67 -22.96 17.54 3.44
N LEU A 68 -21.77 17.98 3.06
CA LEU A 68 -21.43 18.31 1.67
C LEU A 68 -21.50 17.10 0.74
N LEU A 69 -21.10 15.92 1.22
CA LEU A 69 -21.21 14.67 0.46
C LEU A 69 -22.67 14.34 0.10
N SER A 70 -23.62 14.62 1.00
CA SER A 70 -25.03 14.29 0.78
C SER A 70 -25.84 15.42 0.10
N SER A 71 -25.41 16.67 0.26
CA SER A 71 -26.13 17.86 -0.23
C SER A 71 -25.68 18.36 -1.60
N THR A 72 -24.42 18.14 -2.01
CA THR A 72 -23.87 18.68 -3.26
C THR A 72 -23.87 17.66 -4.40
N SER A 73 -23.95 18.14 -5.64
CA SER A 73 -23.84 17.31 -6.84
C SER A 73 -22.49 16.58 -6.92
N PHE A 74 -21.38 17.29 -6.67
CA PHE A 74 -20.05 16.71 -6.63
C PHE A 74 -19.91 15.69 -5.49
N GLY A 75 -20.43 16.01 -4.31
CA GLY A 75 -20.44 15.12 -3.16
C GLY A 75 -21.17 13.80 -3.44
N LYS A 76 -22.34 13.86 -4.06
CA LYS A 76 -23.10 12.65 -4.48
C LYS A 76 -22.33 11.84 -5.52
N SER A 77 -21.73 12.50 -6.52
CA SER A 77 -20.87 11.82 -7.50
C SER A 77 -19.68 11.12 -6.83
N LEU A 78 -19.06 11.75 -5.83
CA LEU A 78 -17.97 11.15 -5.07
C LEU A 78 -18.43 9.94 -4.25
N GLN A 79 -19.61 10.01 -3.63
CA GLN A 79 -20.21 8.87 -2.93
C GLN A 79 -20.52 7.71 -3.89
N ASP A 80 -21.05 8.02 -5.07
CA ASP A 80 -21.34 6.99 -6.06
C ASP A 80 -20.05 6.36 -6.59
N GLN A 81 -19.00 7.16 -6.87
CA GLN A 81 -17.69 6.62 -7.22
C GLN A 81 -17.13 5.71 -6.12
N ALA A 82 -17.23 6.09 -4.85
CA ALA A 82 -16.78 5.25 -3.74
C ALA A 82 -17.54 3.91 -3.68
N LYS A 83 -18.87 3.92 -3.87
CA LYS A 83 -19.67 2.69 -3.97
C LYS A 83 -19.26 1.81 -5.15
N GLU A 84 -18.94 2.42 -6.29
CA GLU A 84 -18.49 1.68 -7.47
C GLU A 84 -17.11 1.03 -7.25
N VAL A 85 -16.21 1.70 -6.53
CA VAL A 85 -14.92 1.13 -6.10
C VAL A 85 -15.15 -0.05 -5.15
N GLU A 86 -15.99 0.12 -4.12
CA GLU A 86 -16.33 -0.95 -3.18
C GLU A 86 -16.95 -2.15 -3.89
N ALA A 87 -17.88 -1.91 -4.82
CA ALA A 87 -18.52 -2.94 -5.60
C ALA A 87 -17.52 -3.67 -6.51
N ALA A 88 -16.58 -2.97 -7.15
CA ALA A 88 -15.52 -3.61 -7.93
C ALA A 88 -14.66 -4.56 -7.08
N ILE A 89 -14.23 -4.10 -5.90
CA ILE A 89 -13.44 -4.89 -4.96
C ILE A 89 -14.24 -6.10 -4.47
N ALA A 90 -15.52 -5.92 -4.14
CA ALA A 90 -16.40 -6.99 -3.71
C ALA A 90 -16.56 -8.05 -4.81
N SER A 91 -16.80 -7.65 -6.06
CA SER A 91 -16.94 -8.60 -7.17
C SER A 91 -15.67 -9.43 -7.41
N LEU A 92 -14.48 -8.85 -7.25
CA LEU A 92 -13.23 -9.63 -7.33
C LEU A 92 -13.06 -10.59 -6.15
N ARG A 93 -13.42 -10.16 -4.94
CA ARG A 93 -13.35 -11.00 -3.73
C ARG A 93 -14.31 -12.19 -3.78
N GLU A 94 -15.52 -12.00 -4.32
CA GLU A 94 -16.51 -13.07 -4.47
C GLU A 94 -16.03 -14.18 -5.41
N ILE A 95 -15.26 -13.85 -6.45
CA ILE A 95 -14.65 -14.84 -7.34
C ILE A 95 -13.51 -15.60 -6.64
N GLY A 96 -12.81 -14.92 -5.72
CA GLY A 96 -11.76 -15.51 -4.89
C GLY A 96 -10.47 -15.84 -5.66
N PRO A 97 -9.60 -16.70 -5.10
CA PRO A 97 -8.30 -17.04 -5.69
C PRO A 97 -8.39 -17.80 -7.02
N GLU A 98 -9.57 -18.30 -7.40
CA GLU A 98 -9.83 -18.95 -8.69
C GLU A 98 -10.26 -17.97 -9.79
N LEU A 99 -9.72 -16.74 -9.80
CA LEU A 99 -9.98 -15.77 -10.86
C LEU A 99 -9.35 -16.25 -12.17
N THR A 100 -10.12 -17.00 -12.97
CA THR A 100 -9.72 -17.39 -14.32
C THR A 100 -9.96 -16.24 -15.30
N ARG A 101 -9.23 -16.25 -16.42
CA ARG A 101 -9.42 -15.25 -17.49
C ARG A 101 -10.86 -15.21 -18.00
N GLU A 102 -11.55 -16.36 -18.03
CA GLU A 102 -12.96 -16.45 -18.42
C GLU A 102 -13.88 -15.76 -17.41
N LYS A 103 -13.68 -16.00 -16.10
CA LYS A 103 -14.44 -15.31 -15.04
C LYS A 103 -14.19 -13.80 -15.08
N LEU A 104 -12.94 -13.38 -15.30
CA LEU A 104 -12.59 -11.97 -15.46
C LEU A 104 -13.28 -11.35 -16.69
N LEU A 105 -13.31 -12.06 -17.82
CA LEU A 105 -13.98 -11.60 -19.03
C LEU A 105 -15.48 -11.41 -18.80
N ASN A 106 -16.13 -12.34 -18.10
CA ASN A 106 -17.54 -12.20 -17.74
C ASN A 106 -17.78 -10.99 -16.84
N LEU A 107 -16.97 -10.82 -15.81
CA LEU A 107 -17.07 -9.70 -14.87
C LEU A 107 -16.96 -8.34 -15.59
N VAL A 108 -15.98 -8.21 -16.48
CA VAL A 108 -15.73 -6.99 -17.24
C VAL A 108 -16.85 -6.69 -18.24
N VAL A 109 -17.42 -7.72 -18.88
CA VAL A 109 -18.55 -7.57 -19.81
C VAL A 109 -19.84 -7.16 -19.08
N GLU A 110 -20.04 -7.65 -17.85
CA GLU A 110 -21.22 -7.36 -17.02
C GLU A 110 -21.10 -6.04 -16.26
N THR A 111 -19.96 -5.36 -16.35
CA THR A 111 -19.69 -4.12 -15.63
C THR A 111 -20.66 -3.00 -16.07
N PRO A 112 -21.32 -2.30 -15.11
CA PRO A 112 -22.42 -1.38 -15.41
C PRO A 112 -21.96 0.01 -15.87
N ASN A 113 -20.74 0.44 -15.53
CA ASN A 113 -20.23 1.78 -15.83
C ASN A 113 -18.71 1.82 -15.93
N ASP A 114 -18.19 2.91 -16.48
CA ASP A 114 -16.76 3.11 -16.73
C ASP A 114 -15.93 3.24 -15.46
N THR A 115 -16.50 3.78 -14.36
CA THR A 115 -15.80 3.89 -13.08
C THR A 115 -15.47 2.50 -12.53
N ARG A 116 -16.45 1.61 -12.46
CA ARG A 116 -16.26 0.23 -12.00
C ARG A 116 -15.31 -0.52 -12.94
N LEU A 117 -15.41 -0.28 -14.25
CA LEU A 117 -14.53 -0.88 -15.24
C LEU A 117 -13.07 -0.49 -15.00
N SER A 118 -12.80 0.80 -14.83
CA SER A 118 -11.45 1.33 -14.57
C SER A 118 -10.83 0.71 -13.32
N VAL A 119 -11.60 0.62 -12.23
CA VAL A 119 -11.14 -0.01 -10.97
C VAL A 119 -10.84 -1.49 -11.18
N LEU A 120 -11.74 -2.23 -11.83
CA LEU A 120 -11.53 -3.65 -12.13
C LEU A 120 -10.30 -3.89 -13.00
N VAL A 121 -10.08 -3.08 -14.02
CA VAL A 121 -8.89 -3.17 -14.89
C VAL A 121 -7.63 -2.89 -14.08
N SER A 122 -7.63 -1.86 -13.23
CA SER A 122 -6.47 -1.54 -12.39
C SER A 122 -6.11 -2.68 -11.43
N LEU A 123 -7.10 -3.36 -10.86
CA LEU A 123 -6.87 -4.44 -9.88
C LEU A 123 -6.57 -5.78 -10.55
N ALA A 124 -7.18 -6.06 -11.70
CA ALA A 124 -7.08 -7.35 -12.39
C ALA A 124 -6.17 -7.29 -13.63
N ARG A 125 -5.39 -6.22 -13.80
CA ARG A 125 -4.49 -6.03 -14.95
C ARG A 125 -3.63 -7.26 -15.27
N PRO A 126 -3.02 -7.98 -14.30
CA PRO A 126 -2.22 -9.17 -14.61
C PRO A 126 -2.97 -10.27 -15.37
N GLY A 127 -4.30 -10.36 -15.22
CA GLY A 127 -5.15 -11.33 -15.91
C GLY A 127 -5.63 -10.88 -17.30
N MET A 128 -5.35 -9.63 -17.70
CA MET A 128 -5.73 -9.04 -19.00
C MET A 128 -4.57 -9.12 -20.00
N ASP A 129 -4.14 -10.34 -20.30
CA ASP A 129 -3.06 -10.63 -21.23
C ASP A 129 -3.57 -10.91 -22.66
N TYR A 130 -2.66 -11.36 -23.53
CA TYR A 130 -3.01 -11.69 -24.92
C TYR A 130 -4.16 -12.72 -25.02
N GLU A 131 -4.14 -13.75 -24.17
CA GLU A 131 -5.17 -14.80 -24.18
C GLU A 131 -6.54 -14.23 -23.76
N PHE A 132 -6.57 -13.33 -22.77
CA PHE A 132 -7.78 -12.61 -22.41
C PHE A 132 -8.39 -11.83 -23.59
N PHE A 133 -7.58 -11.05 -24.31
CA PHE A 133 -8.05 -10.29 -25.47
C PHE A 133 -8.42 -11.17 -26.67
N GLN A 134 -7.81 -12.34 -26.80
CA GLN A 134 -8.22 -13.35 -27.77
C GLN A 134 -9.63 -13.86 -27.46
N MET A 135 -9.93 -14.23 -26.22
CA MET A 135 -11.27 -14.67 -25.83
C MET A 135 -12.33 -13.57 -26.02
N LEU A 136 -11.99 -12.32 -25.70
CA LEU A 136 -12.88 -11.18 -25.98
C LEU A 136 -13.16 -11.03 -27.48
N SER A 137 -12.14 -11.22 -28.32
CA SER A 137 -12.30 -11.20 -29.79
C SER A 137 -13.25 -12.30 -30.26
N GLU A 138 -13.09 -13.53 -29.76
CA GLU A 138 -14.00 -14.63 -30.08
C GLU A 138 -15.44 -14.36 -29.64
N ARG A 139 -15.64 -13.71 -28.48
CA ARG A 139 -16.97 -13.32 -27.99
C ARG A 139 -17.61 -12.24 -28.87
N ILE A 140 -16.81 -11.26 -29.34
CA ILE A 140 -17.25 -10.25 -30.31
C ILE A 140 -17.70 -10.93 -31.60
N ASP A 141 -16.94 -11.91 -32.10
CA ASP A 141 -17.25 -12.59 -33.35
C ASP A 141 -18.55 -13.39 -33.31
N ARG A 142 -18.88 -13.96 -32.14
CA ARG A 142 -20.15 -14.66 -31.90
C ARG A 142 -21.33 -13.72 -31.66
N ALA A 143 -21.08 -12.48 -31.22
CA ALA A 143 -22.13 -11.50 -30.94
C ALA A 143 -22.70 -10.87 -32.23
N ARG A 144 -23.96 -10.43 -32.17
CA ARG A 144 -24.67 -9.78 -33.28
C ARG A 144 -25.37 -8.49 -32.83
N GLY A 145 -25.62 -7.61 -33.79
CA GLY A 145 -26.32 -6.34 -33.56
C GLY A 145 -25.65 -5.48 -32.48
N ASP A 146 -26.46 -4.83 -31.66
CA ASP A 146 -26.01 -3.88 -30.63
C ASP A 146 -25.06 -4.51 -29.59
N GLY A 147 -25.23 -5.81 -29.31
CA GLY A 147 -24.34 -6.54 -28.41
C GLY A 147 -22.91 -6.64 -28.95
N ARG A 148 -22.75 -6.78 -30.28
CA ARG A 148 -21.43 -6.75 -30.92
C ARG A 148 -20.78 -5.38 -30.78
N THR A 149 -21.55 -4.31 -31.08
CA THR A 149 -21.06 -2.94 -30.98
C THR A 149 -20.60 -2.59 -29.56
N ARG A 150 -21.37 -2.99 -28.55
CA ARG A 150 -20.98 -2.78 -27.13
C ARG A 150 -19.68 -3.48 -26.77
N LEU A 151 -19.48 -4.73 -27.22
CA LEU A 151 -18.25 -5.47 -26.94
C LEU A 151 -17.03 -4.91 -27.68
N ILE A 152 -17.21 -4.36 -28.89
CA ILE A 152 -16.14 -3.66 -29.61
C ILE A 152 -15.70 -2.42 -28.83
N HIS A 153 -16.65 -1.59 -28.40
CA HIS A 153 -16.36 -0.41 -27.58
C HIS A 153 -15.67 -0.78 -26.26
N LEU A 154 -16.17 -1.82 -25.58
CA LEU A 154 -15.54 -2.33 -24.37
C LEU A 154 -14.08 -2.75 -24.62
N ARG A 155 -13.80 -3.44 -25.74
CA ARG A 155 -12.43 -3.82 -26.10
C ARG A 155 -11.53 -2.60 -26.30
N GLU A 156 -12.01 -1.56 -26.96
CA GLU A 156 -11.26 -0.31 -27.15
C GLU A 156 -10.95 0.35 -25.81
N GLN A 157 -11.95 0.48 -24.93
CA GLN A 157 -11.77 1.01 -23.58
C GLN A 157 -10.76 0.21 -22.77
N LEU A 158 -10.86 -1.12 -22.80
CA LEU A 158 -9.92 -2.01 -22.09
C LEU A 158 -8.50 -1.82 -22.59
N LEU A 159 -8.29 -1.76 -23.91
CA LEU A 159 -6.97 -1.53 -24.49
C LEU A 159 -6.40 -0.15 -24.12
N ASP A 160 -7.23 0.89 -24.04
CA ASP A 160 -6.78 2.22 -23.61
C ASP A 160 -6.40 2.22 -22.12
N LEU A 161 -7.24 1.65 -21.26
CA LEU A 161 -7.00 1.56 -19.82
C LEU A 161 -5.75 0.72 -19.49
N THR A 162 -5.62 -0.47 -20.10
CA THR A 162 -4.44 -1.32 -19.86
C THR A 162 -3.16 -0.64 -20.34
N ARG A 163 -3.17 0.03 -21.50
CA ARG A 163 -2.01 0.78 -21.99
C ARG A 163 -1.58 1.89 -21.04
N GLU A 164 -2.52 2.65 -20.48
CA GLU A 164 -2.19 3.70 -19.53
C GLU A 164 -1.59 3.13 -18.24
N ILE A 165 -2.19 2.06 -17.70
CA ILE A 165 -1.67 1.38 -16.50
C ILE A 165 -0.27 0.81 -16.75
N ASP A 166 -0.06 0.18 -17.92
CA ASP A 166 1.23 -0.39 -18.29
C ASP A 166 2.29 0.70 -18.38
N ARG A 167 1.97 1.82 -19.04
CA ARG A 167 2.88 2.96 -19.17
C ARG A 167 3.27 3.53 -17.81
N GLN A 168 2.31 3.69 -16.90
CA GLN A 168 2.58 4.18 -15.54
C GLN A 168 3.45 3.19 -14.75
N THR A 169 3.17 1.90 -14.88
CA THR A 169 3.94 0.84 -14.24
C THR A 169 5.38 0.79 -14.77
N GLU A 170 5.56 0.83 -16.08
CA GLU A 170 6.87 0.88 -16.74
C GLU A 170 7.66 2.14 -16.34
N ALA A 171 7.01 3.30 -16.26
CA ALA A 171 7.65 4.52 -15.81
C ALA A 171 8.15 4.40 -14.37
N ARG A 172 7.36 3.81 -13.47
CA ARG A 172 7.74 3.60 -12.06
C ARG A 172 8.87 2.57 -11.94
N VAL A 173 8.80 1.47 -12.69
CA VAL A 173 9.90 0.49 -12.78
C VAL A 173 11.18 1.16 -13.28
N GLY A 174 11.10 1.98 -14.32
CA GLY A 174 12.24 2.72 -14.86
C GLY A 174 12.86 3.69 -13.85
N GLN A 175 12.04 4.39 -13.05
CA GLN A 175 12.54 5.25 -11.97
C GLN A 175 13.30 4.44 -10.91
N VAL A 176 12.76 3.29 -10.50
CA VAL A 176 13.42 2.38 -9.55
C VAL A 176 14.73 1.83 -10.12
N GLN A 177 14.75 1.41 -11.39
CA GLN A 177 15.98 0.96 -12.06
C GLN A 177 17.06 2.05 -12.08
N GLN A 178 16.67 3.30 -12.33
CA GLN A 178 17.59 4.45 -12.28
C GLN A 178 18.14 4.70 -10.87
N LEU A 179 17.31 4.56 -9.83
CA LEU A 179 17.75 4.65 -8.44
C LEU A 179 18.77 3.55 -8.12
N ILE A 180 18.48 2.29 -8.44
CA ILE A 180 19.40 1.16 -8.24
C ILE A 180 20.71 1.38 -9.00
N ALA A 181 20.65 1.83 -10.25
CA ALA A 181 21.83 2.15 -11.04
C ALA A 181 22.68 3.25 -10.40
N SER A 182 22.04 4.27 -9.81
CA SER A 182 22.71 5.36 -9.11
C SER A 182 23.40 4.87 -7.83
N ILE A 183 22.73 4.03 -7.04
CA ILE A 183 23.32 3.39 -5.84
C ILE A 183 24.53 2.53 -6.24
N LEU A 184 24.42 1.75 -7.32
CA LEU A 184 25.53 0.92 -7.81
C LEU A 184 26.75 1.74 -8.25
N GLN A 185 26.57 2.98 -8.70
CA GLN A 185 27.65 3.89 -9.09
C GLN A 185 28.27 4.64 -7.91
N ALA A 186 27.62 4.62 -6.73
CA ALA A 186 28.13 5.29 -5.57
C ALA A 186 29.45 4.66 -5.09
N ASN A 187 30.35 5.52 -4.61
CA ASN A 187 31.59 5.08 -3.97
C ASN A 187 31.31 4.49 -2.59
N ASP A 188 30.39 5.10 -1.85
CA ASP A 188 29.88 4.62 -0.58
C ASP A 188 28.47 4.04 -0.80
N LEU A 189 28.36 2.73 -0.72
CA LEU A 189 27.11 2.02 -0.92
C LEU A 189 26.17 2.16 0.28
N GLU A 190 26.72 2.27 1.49
CA GLU A 190 25.94 2.32 2.73
C GLU A 190 25.21 3.66 2.84
N ASP A 191 25.91 4.77 2.60
CA ASP A 191 25.30 6.10 2.55
C ASP A 191 24.26 6.23 1.41
N ALA A 192 24.57 5.68 0.23
CA ALA A 192 23.66 5.72 -0.91
C ALA A 192 22.36 4.93 -0.66
N VAL A 193 22.45 3.78 0.02
CA VAL A 193 21.26 3.02 0.42
C VAL A 193 20.46 3.79 1.47
N GLN A 194 21.11 4.34 2.50
CA GLN A 194 20.45 5.11 3.56
C GLN A 194 19.62 6.29 3.04
N GLN A 195 20.11 6.98 2.01
CA GLN A 195 19.40 8.10 1.38
C GLN A 195 18.12 7.67 0.64
N VAL A 196 18.07 6.42 0.17
CA VAL A 196 16.94 5.88 -0.61
C VAL A 196 15.95 5.11 0.27
N LEU A 197 16.34 4.67 1.47
CA LEU A 197 15.50 3.90 2.40
C LEU A 197 14.06 4.41 2.56
N PRO A 198 13.79 5.73 2.71
CA PRO A 198 12.41 6.21 2.86
C PRO A 198 11.50 5.95 1.64
N GLY A 199 12.10 5.71 0.47
CA GLY A 199 11.42 5.40 -0.79
C GLY A 199 11.47 3.92 -1.18
N VAL A 200 12.01 3.04 -0.32
CA VAL A 200 12.02 1.59 -0.57
C VAL A 200 10.63 1.03 -0.29
N ASP A 201 10.02 0.45 -1.31
CA ASP A 201 8.73 -0.23 -1.25
C ASP A 201 8.83 -1.64 -1.88
N GLU A 202 7.70 -2.35 -1.94
CA GLU A 202 7.62 -3.68 -2.55
C GLU A 202 8.11 -3.70 -4.01
N LEU A 203 7.79 -2.65 -4.78
CA LEU A 203 8.23 -2.54 -6.17
C LEU A 203 9.75 -2.39 -6.26
N PHE A 204 10.36 -1.61 -5.35
CA PHE A 204 11.81 -1.49 -5.27
C PHE A 204 12.46 -2.87 -5.10
N MET A 205 11.98 -3.66 -4.15
CA MET A 205 12.50 -5.00 -3.88
C MET A 205 12.32 -5.95 -5.06
N GLN A 206 11.16 -5.88 -5.74
CA GLN A 206 10.89 -6.70 -6.92
C GLN A 206 11.86 -6.38 -8.08
N VAL A 207 12.10 -5.09 -8.35
CA VAL A 207 13.02 -4.66 -9.40
C VAL A 207 14.46 -5.04 -9.03
N LEU A 208 14.86 -4.88 -7.76
CA LEU A 208 16.18 -5.29 -7.27
C LEU A 208 16.44 -6.79 -7.49
N ALA A 209 15.47 -7.64 -7.13
CA ALA A 209 15.55 -9.08 -7.37
C ALA A 209 15.67 -9.39 -8.89
N GLY A 210 14.92 -8.68 -9.72
CA GLY A 210 15.01 -8.78 -11.17
C GLY A 210 16.39 -8.40 -11.73
N GLU A 211 17.01 -7.34 -11.21
CA GLU A 211 18.37 -6.93 -11.57
C GLU A 211 19.43 -7.97 -11.16
N ILE A 212 19.25 -8.60 -9.99
CA ILE A 212 20.12 -9.69 -9.52
C ILE A 212 20.03 -10.88 -10.49
N ASP A 213 18.82 -11.28 -10.86
CA ASP A 213 18.61 -12.39 -11.80
C ASP A 213 19.11 -12.07 -13.21
N ALA A 214 18.95 -10.84 -13.68
CA ALA A 214 19.54 -10.38 -14.93
C ALA A 214 21.08 -10.47 -14.89
N ALA A 215 21.70 -10.02 -13.81
CA ALA A 215 23.15 -10.08 -13.62
C ALA A 215 23.65 -11.54 -13.53
N ARG A 216 22.89 -12.44 -12.90
CA ARG A 216 23.17 -13.90 -12.88
C ARG A 216 23.17 -14.50 -14.29
N LYS A 217 22.14 -14.20 -15.09
CA LYS A 217 22.06 -14.67 -16.49
C LYS A 217 23.21 -14.17 -17.35
N GLN A 218 23.75 -12.98 -17.04
CA GLN A 218 24.89 -12.39 -17.73
C GLN A 218 26.26 -12.81 -17.17
N GLY A 219 26.30 -13.55 -16.05
CA GLY A 219 27.55 -13.96 -15.40
C GLY A 219 28.33 -12.82 -14.74
N ASN A 220 27.69 -11.68 -14.45
CA ASN A 220 28.37 -10.51 -13.88
C ASN A 220 28.46 -10.62 -12.35
N LEU A 221 29.47 -11.36 -11.87
CA LEU A 221 29.67 -11.63 -10.43
C LEU A 221 29.87 -10.37 -9.58
N GLU A 222 30.57 -9.37 -10.11
CA GLU A 222 30.78 -8.10 -9.40
C GLU A 222 29.46 -7.36 -9.18
N ARG A 223 28.63 -7.25 -10.22
CA ARG A 223 27.31 -6.63 -10.13
C ARG A 223 26.39 -7.39 -9.17
N ILE A 224 26.41 -8.73 -9.22
CA ILE A 224 25.62 -9.57 -8.30
C ILE A 224 26.03 -9.29 -6.85
N SER A 225 27.34 -9.22 -6.55
CA SER A 225 27.83 -8.96 -5.20
C SER A 225 27.38 -7.59 -4.70
N ARG A 226 27.47 -6.54 -5.53
CA ARG A 226 27.01 -5.20 -5.15
C ARG A 226 25.50 -5.14 -4.94
N LEU A 227 24.71 -5.73 -5.84
CA LEU A 227 23.25 -5.77 -5.73
C LEU A 227 22.78 -6.53 -4.48
N ARG A 228 23.42 -7.65 -4.13
CA ARG A 228 23.14 -8.37 -2.88
C ARG A 228 23.51 -7.54 -1.66
N LYS A 229 24.64 -6.82 -1.67
CA LYS A 229 24.98 -5.91 -0.57
C LYS A 229 23.90 -4.82 -0.39
N ILE A 230 23.32 -4.31 -1.48
CA ILE A 230 22.18 -3.37 -1.40
C ILE A 230 20.98 -4.04 -0.72
N GLU A 231 20.62 -5.25 -1.16
CA GLU A 231 19.52 -6.04 -0.58
C GLU A 231 19.72 -6.25 0.93
N ASP A 232 20.93 -6.68 1.34
CA ASP A 232 21.29 -6.92 2.74
C ASP A 232 21.19 -5.64 3.58
N LEU A 233 21.70 -4.50 3.09
CA LEU A 233 21.64 -3.22 3.79
C LEU A 233 20.20 -2.70 3.97
N ILE A 234 19.34 -2.93 2.98
CA ILE A 234 17.92 -2.58 3.07
C ILE A 234 17.23 -3.45 4.11
N MET A 235 17.49 -4.76 4.11
CA MET A 235 16.92 -5.68 5.09
C MET A 235 17.37 -5.30 6.50
N GLU A 236 18.67 -5.09 6.71
CA GLU A 236 19.24 -4.68 8.00
C GLU A 236 18.60 -3.39 8.54
N ALA A 237 18.39 -2.40 7.66
CA ALA A 237 17.74 -1.14 8.04
C ALA A 237 16.22 -1.26 8.25
N SER A 238 15.58 -2.28 7.66
CA SER A 238 14.14 -2.54 7.80
C SER A 238 13.82 -3.49 8.96
N THR A 239 14.82 -4.18 9.49
CA THR A 239 14.69 -5.06 10.65
C THR A 239 14.37 -4.23 11.90
N SER A 240 13.26 -4.55 12.55
CA SER A 240 12.90 -3.85 13.79
C SER A 240 13.93 -4.16 14.90
N PRO A 241 14.12 -3.25 15.87
CA PRO A 241 15.03 -3.48 16.98
C PRO A 241 14.75 -4.78 17.74
N GLU A 242 13.48 -5.20 17.82
CA GLU A 242 13.04 -6.43 18.46
C GLU A 242 13.50 -7.65 17.67
N ILE A 243 13.30 -7.64 16.34
CA ILE A 243 13.71 -8.75 15.45
C ILE A 243 15.23 -8.90 15.45
N ALA A 244 15.98 -7.80 15.37
CA ALA A 244 17.44 -7.84 15.42
C ALA A 244 17.95 -8.47 16.73
N LEU A 245 17.35 -8.12 17.87
CA LEU A 245 17.69 -8.70 19.16
C LEU A 245 17.38 -10.21 19.21
N ILE A 246 16.27 -10.66 18.60
CA ILE A 246 15.94 -12.09 18.51
C ILE A 246 17.00 -12.84 17.70
N GLU A 247 17.44 -12.28 16.57
CA GLU A 247 18.51 -12.89 15.77
C GLU A 247 19.83 -13.03 16.53
N ASP A 248 20.23 -12.00 17.28
CA ASP A 248 21.44 -12.04 18.10
C ASP A 248 21.36 -13.13 19.18
N LEU A 249 20.18 -13.32 19.78
CA LEU A 249 19.93 -14.39 20.75
C LEU A 249 19.97 -15.78 20.11
N LEU A 250 19.51 -15.93 18.88
CA LEU A 250 19.59 -17.19 18.14
C LEU A 250 21.03 -17.53 17.75
N LYS A 251 21.81 -16.53 17.31
CA LYS A 251 23.23 -16.69 16.94
C LYS A 251 24.13 -17.02 18.15
N ALA A 252 23.72 -16.62 19.36
CA ALA A 252 24.44 -16.91 20.58
C ALA A 252 24.49 -18.42 20.87
N GLY A 253 25.70 -18.92 21.12
CA GLY A 253 26.00 -20.35 21.24
C GLY A 253 25.71 -20.96 22.62
N SER A 254 25.31 -20.15 23.60
CA SER A 254 25.00 -20.61 24.96
C SER A 254 23.92 -19.78 25.66
N GLU A 255 23.24 -20.37 26.63
CA GLU A 255 22.26 -19.65 27.49
C GLU A 255 22.91 -18.50 28.27
N GLN A 256 24.18 -18.63 28.65
CA GLN A 256 24.93 -17.57 29.35
C GLN A 256 25.18 -16.36 28.45
N GLU A 257 25.56 -16.59 27.20
CA GLU A 257 25.77 -15.54 26.20
C GLU A 257 24.44 -14.84 25.86
N ARG A 258 23.36 -15.62 25.67
CA ARG A 258 21.99 -15.08 25.50
C ARG A 258 21.56 -14.20 26.68
N ARG A 259 21.84 -14.63 27.91
CA ARG A 259 21.51 -13.85 29.11
C ARG A 259 22.31 -12.55 29.18
N GLN A 260 23.58 -12.55 28.78
CA GLN A 260 24.40 -11.35 28.75
C GLN A 260 23.87 -10.35 27.71
N ILE A 261 23.53 -10.82 26.50
CA ILE A 261 22.91 -9.99 25.45
C ILE A 261 21.63 -9.30 25.95
N LEU A 262 20.77 -10.02 26.68
CA LEU A 262 19.54 -9.46 27.26
C LEU A 262 19.80 -8.45 28.37
N ILE A 263 20.84 -8.65 29.18
CA ILE A 263 21.23 -7.71 30.23
C ILE A 263 21.76 -6.41 29.60
N ASP A 264 22.62 -6.55 28.59
CA ASP A 264 23.23 -5.42 27.88
C ASP A 264 22.20 -4.64 27.04
N ASN A 265 21.11 -5.30 26.63
CA ASN A 265 19.98 -4.72 25.90
C ASN A 265 18.71 -4.64 26.76
N ARG A 266 18.84 -4.40 28.07
CA ARG A 266 17.68 -4.35 29.00
C ARG A 266 16.59 -3.37 28.57
N GLU A 267 16.98 -2.21 28.05
CA GLU A 267 16.05 -1.20 27.54
C GLU A 267 15.23 -1.66 26.32
N ARG A 268 15.72 -2.68 25.61
CA ARG A 268 15.07 -3.31 24.45
C ARG A 268 14.37 -4.62 24.81
N THR A 269 14.44 -5.05 26.08
CA THR A 269 13.74 -6.25 26.59
C THR A 269 12.34 -5.85 27.05
N THR A 270 11.52 -5.39 26.10
CA THR A 270 10.20 -4.82 26.35
C THR A 270 9.08 -5.82 26.04
N PRO A 271 7.80 -5.52 26.39
CA PRO A 271 6.66 -6.33 25.97
C PRO A 271 6.60 -6.56 24.45
N GLU A 272 7.01 -5.57 23.65
CA GLU A 272 7.03 -5.66 22.19
C GLU A 272 7.97 -6.76 21.68
N LEU A 273 9.11 -6.98 22.35
CA LEU A 273 10.01 -8.11 22.06
C LEU A 273 9.34 -9.46 22.34
N ILE A 274 8.55 -9.55 23.41
CA ILE A 274 7.82 -10.77 23.79
C ILE A 274 6.71 -11.05 22.78
N ASP A 275 5.99 -10.02 22.33
CA ASP A 275 4.95 -10.13 21.31
C ASP A 275 5.55 -10.56 19.95
N ALA A 276 6.68 -9.97 19.56
CA ALA A 276 7.42 -10.38 18.36
C ALA A 276 7.83 -11.87 18.42
N LEU A 277 8.42 -12.32 19.53
CA LEU A 277 8.78 -13.73 19.75
C LEU A 277 7.56 -14.65 19.68
N THR A 278 6.44 -14.25 20.29
CA THR A 278 5.19 -15.03 20.31
C THR A 278 4.62 -15.21 18.91
N ASN A 279 4.61 -14.14 18.10
CA ASN A 279 4.16 -14.17 16.72
C ASN A 279 5.04 -15.08 15.84
N ILE A 280 6.35 -15.04 16.02
CA ILE A 280 7.28 -15.93 15.28
C ILE A 280 7.06 -17.39 15.69
N ILE A 281 6.98 -17.70 16.98
CA ILE A 281 6.72 -19.07 17.47
C ILE A 281 5.40 -19.62 16.94
N ALA A 282 4.34 -18.80 16.91
CA ALA A 282 3.04 -19.21 16.38
C ALA A 282 3.07 -19.54 14.88
N GLN A 283 3.90 -18.85 14.10
CA GLN A 283 4.12 -19.16 12.68
C GLN A 283 4.99 -20.41 12.50
N MET A 284 5.94 -20.64 13.39
CA MET A 284 6.84 -21.80 13.33
C MET A 284 6.18 -23.11 13.74
N ASP A 285 5.19 -23.09 14.62
CA ASP A 285 4.38 -24.30 14.91
C ASP A 285 3.58 -24.78 13.68
N GLN A 286 3.50 -23.97 12.60
CA GLN A 286 2.96 -24.36 11.29
C GLN A 286 4.04 -24.86 10.31
N ALA A 287 5.33 -24.69 10.62
CA ALA A 287 6.46 -25.09 9.79
C ALA A 287 7.05 -26.43 10.27
N GLU A 288 7.70 -27.20 9.37
CA GLU A 288 8.25 -28.53 9.69
C GLU A 288 9.59 -28.51 10.45
N ASP A 289 10.16 -27.33 10.76
CA ASP A 289 11.46 -27.23 11.43
C ASP A 289 11.36 -27.25 12.97
N GLN A 290 11.30 -28.48 13.51
CA GLN A 290 11.20 -28.71 14.95
C GLN A 290 12.42 -28.24 15.77
N GLN A 291 13.61 -28.21 15.17
CA GLN A 291 14.83 -27.84 15.89
C GLN A 291 14.87 -26.34 16.14
N LEU A 292 14.57 -25.53 15.11
CA LEU A 292 14.48 -24.08 15.23
C LEU A 292 13.37 -23.67 16.21
N ALA A 293 12.25 -24.40 16.21
CA ALA A 293 11.12 -24.13 17.10
C ALA A 293 11.47 -24.32 18.58
N GLU A 294 12.24 -25.37 18.93
CA GLU A 294 12.72 -25.59 20.29
C GLU A 294 13.72 -24.52 20.74
N GLU A 295 14.63 -24.10 19.85
CA GLU A 295 15.56 -23.02 20.14
C GLU A 295 14.84 -21.69 20.39
N MET A 296 13.83 -21.37 19.58
CA MET A 296 12.98 -20.18 19.76
C MET A 296 12.18 -20.22 21.07
N LYS A 297 11.61 -21.39 21.43
CA LYS A 297 10.92 -21.58 22.72
C LYS A 297 11.88 -21.43 23.91
N ALA A 298 13.15 -21.78 23.76
CA ALA A 298 14.17 -21.57 24.78
C ALA A 298 14.53 -20.08 24.92
N VAL A 299 14.70 -19.36 23.81
CA VAL A 299 14.92 -17.89 23.80
C VAL A 299 13.75 -17.17 24.46
N TYR A 300 12.51 -17.50 24.10
CA TYR A 300 11.30 -16.92 24.69
C TYR A 300 11.24 -17.08 26.22
N ARG A 301 11.52 -18.29 26.74
CA ARG A 301 11.55 -18.54 28.19
C ARG A 301 12.60 -17.70 28.91
N LEU A 302 13.75 -17.50 28.29
CA LEU A 302 14.82 -16.69 28.85
C LEU A 302 14.47 -15.20 28.86
N VAL A 303 13.90 -14.69 27.76
CA VAL A 303 13.43 -13.30 27.64
C VAL A 303 12.37 -13.00 28.69
N LEU A 304 11.38 -13.88 28.87
CA LEU A 304 10.36 -13.74 29.92
C LEU A 304 10.98 -13.68 31.32
N ARG A 305 11.94 -14.56 31.61
CA ARG A 305 12.61 -14.59 32.92
C ARG A 305 13.35 -13.28 33.19
N VAL A 306 14.11 -12.78 32.22
CA VAL A 306 14.88 -11.53 32.36
C VAL A 306 13.97 -10.30 32.42
N SER A 307 12.88 -10.30 31.66
CA SER A 307 11.86 -9.23 31.71
C SER A 307 11.19 -9.19 33.09
N MET A 308 10.79 -10.34 33.65
CA MET A 308 10.23 -10.44 35.00
C MET A 308 11.24 -10.04 36.10
N GLU A 309 12.50 -10.45 35.99
CA GLU A 309 13.58 -10.04 36.91
C GLU A 309 13.81 -8.51 36.88
N SER A 310 13.65 -7.87 35.72
CA SER A 310 13.86 -6.43 35.56
C SER A 310 12.68 -5.61 36.10
N ASN A 311 11.44 -6.11 35.96
CA ASN A 311 10.24 -5.50 36.55
C ASN A 311 10.13 -5.65 38.07
N LEU A 312 10.93 -6.53 38.69
CA LEU A 312 11.00 -6.72 40.15
C LEU A 312 12.01 -5.78 40.85
N ILE A 313 12.86 -5.09 40.08
CA ILE A 313 13.95 -4.24 40.60
C ILE A 313 13.66 -2.74 40.40
N GLN A 314 12.61 -2.38 39.64
CA GLN A 314 12.04 -1.03 39.58
C GLN A 314 11.07 -0.77 40.75
#